data_AF-A0A1D8IQ56-F1
#
_entry.id   AF-A0A1D8IQ56-F1
#
_cell.length_a   1.000
_cell.length_b   1.000
_cell.length_c   1.000
_cell.angle_alpha   90.00
_cell.angle_beta   90.00
_cell.angle_gamma   90.00
#
_symmetry.space_group_name_H-M   'P 1'
#
loop_
_entity.id
_entity.type
_entity.pdbx_description
1 polymer ?
#
loop_
_entity_poly.entity_id
_entity_poly.type
_entity_poly.pdbx_seq_one_letter_code
_entity_poly.pdbx_strand_id
1 'polypeptide(L)'
;MGKRLIVATLFLSGLLAGCAMAPVQEMSDARQALLAARQAGAATRAPQIYSRAEALMQRAEDQLSVGGYVSAKNLAEAAKKAAQEARDKALLK
;
A
#
# COMPACT_ATOMS: atom_id res chain seq x y z
N MET A 1 8.20 -13.73 42.20
CA MET A 1 8.57 -12.34 41.87
C MET A 1 9.56 -12.18 40.70
N GLY A 2 9.88 -13.22 39.91
CA GLY A 2 10.87 -13.10 38.82
C GLY A 2 10.34 -13.06 37.38
N LYS A 3 9.08 -13.48 37.14
CA LYS A 3 8.54 -13.61 35.76
C LYS A 3 7.88 -12.34 35.20
N ARG A 4 7.48 -11.40 36.07
CA ARG A 4 6.84 -10.13 35.66
C ARG A 4 7.84 -9.08 35.17
N LEU A 5 9.09 -9.13 35.65
CA LEU A 5 10.14 -8.21 35.21
C LEU A 5 10.71 -8.55 33.83
N ILE A 6 10.68 -9.82 33.41
CA ILE A 6 11.23 -10.25 32.12
C ILE A 6 10.36 -9.78 30.94
N VAL A 7 9.05 -9.68 31.14
CA VAL A 7 8.11 -9.26 30.08
C VAL A 7 8.18 -7.74 29.84
N ALA A 8 8.53 -6.94 30.85
CA ALA A 8 8.61 -5.49 30.73
C ALA A 8 9.84 -5.01 29.93
N THR A 9 10.93 -5.78 29.92
CA THR A 9 12.18 -5.39 29.25
C THR A 9 12.17 -5.69 27.74
N LEU A 10 11.27 -6.54 27.26
CA LEU A 10 11.24 -6.97 25.85
C LEU A 10 10.53 -5.97 24.92
N PHE A 11 9.96 -4.90 25.46
CA PHE A 11 9.28 -3.84 24.71
C PHE A 11 10.23 -2.73 24.21
N LEU A 12 11.54 -2.83 24.46
CA LEU A 12 12.50 -1.74 24.25
C LEU A 12 13.37 -1.89 22.97
N SER A 13 13.09 -2.85 22.09
CA SER A 13 13.97 -3.15 20.95
C SER A 13 13.48 -2.66 19.57
N GLY A 14 12.45 -1.81 19.50
CA GLY A 14 11.76 -1.49 18.24
C GLY A 14 12.21 -0.24 17.47
N LEU A 15 13.24 0.50 17.89
CA LEU A 15 13.48 1.88 17.40
C LEU A 15 14.79 2.08 16.60
N LEU A 16 15.23 1.07 15.84
CA LEU A 16 16.20 1.29 14.76
C LEU A 16 15.49 1.46 13.40
N ALA A 17 14.63 2.47 13.29
CA ALA A 17 14.07 2.91 12.01
C ALA A 17 15.03 3.94 11.39
N GLY A 18 16.08 3.46 10.71
CA GLY A 18 17.14 4.33 10.22
C GLY A 18 18.02 3.72 9.14
N CYS A 19 17.45 2.96 8.22
CA CYS A 19 18.04 2.71 6.90
C CYS A 19 16.96 2.99 5.87
N ALA A 20 17.27 3.67 4.77
CA ALA A 20 16.33 3.98 3.69
C ALA A 20 15.78 2.68 3.09
N MET A 21 14.71 2.16 3.70
CA MET A 21 14.12 0.87 3.39
C MET A 21 13.03 1.06 2.35
N ALA A 22 12.97 0.15 1.38
CA ALA A 22 11.91 0.13 0.38
C ALA A 22 10.52 0.21 1.06
N PRO A 23 9.54 0.92 0.45
CA PRO A 23 8.20 1.14 1.01
C PRO A 23 7.31 -0.11 0.88
N VAL A 24 7.73 -1.22 1.50
CA VAL A 24 7.08 -2.53 1.32
C VAL A 24 5.62 -2.52 1.78
N GLN A 25 5.32 -1.80 2.87
CA GLN A 25 3.97 -1.72 3.42
C GLN A 25 3.04 -0.98 2.46
N GLU A 26 3.44 0.19 1.99
CA GLU A 26 2.65 1.03 1.08
C GLU A 26 2.41 0.31 -0.26
N MET A 27 3.42 -0.37 -0.80
CA MET A 27 3.29 -1.19 -2.00
C MET A 27 2.33 -2.39 -1.78
N SER A 28 2.37 -3.02 -0.62
CA SER A 28 1.46 -4.13 -0.28
C SER A 28 0.02 -3.65 -0.15
N ASP A 29 -0.20 -2.56 0.57
CA ASP A 29 -1.51 -1.94 0.73
C ASP A 29 -2.13 -1.55 -0.63
N ALA A 30 -1.31 -0.98 -1.53
CA ALA A 30 -1.76 -0.59 -2.87
C ALA A 30 -2.20 -1.80 -3.69
N ARG A 31 -1.43 -2.90 -3.67
CA ARG A 31 -1.80 -4.17 -4.32
C ARG A 31 -3.09 -4.76 -3.77
N GLN A 32 -3.24 -4.77 -2.44
CA GLN A 32 -4.45 -5.27 -1.79
C GLN A 32 -5.67 -4.42 -2.15
N ALA A 33 -5.52 -3.10 -2.22
CA ALA A 33 -6.59 -2.19 -2.64
C ALA A 33 -7.01 -2.44 -4.11
N LEU A 34 -6.04 -2.61 -5.02
CA LEU A 34 -6.30 -2.95 -6.42
C LEU A 34 -7.03 -4.29 -6.57
N LEU A 35 -6.62 -5.30 -5.80
CA LEU A 35 -7.29 -6.60 -5.78
C LEU A 35 -8.75 -6.46 -5.31
N ALA A 36 -8.99 -5.71 -4.24
CA ALA A 36 -10.34 -5.45 -3.73
C ALA A 36 -11.21 -4.69 -4.73
N ALA A 37 -10.65 -3.69 -5.42
CA ALA A 37 -11.35 -2.96 -6.48
C ALA A 37 -11.73 -3.89 -7.65
N ARG A 38 -10.80 -4.76 -8.07
CA ARG A 38 -11.05 -5.76 -9.11
C ARG A 38 -12.19 -6.70 -8.71
N GLN A 39 -12.16 -7.22 -7.49
CA GLN A 39 -13.19 -8.12 -6.96
C GLN A 39 -14.56 -7.44 -6.86
N ALA A 40 -14.60 -6.14 -6.59
CA ALA A 40 -15.84 -5.35 -6.62
C ALA A 40 -16.35 -5.05 -8.04
N GLY A 41 -15.66 -5.49 -9.09
CA GLY A 41 -16.05 -5.25 -10.48
C GLY A 41 -15.68 -3.85 -10.99
N ALA A 42 -14.70 -3.17 -10.36
CA ALA A 42 -14.31 -1.82 -10.75
C ALA A 42 -13.81 -1.71 -12.18
N ALA A 43 -13.22 -2.77 -12.75
CA ALA A 43 -12.80 -2.80 -14.15
C ALA A 43 -13.97 -2.56 -15.13
N THR A 44 -15.21 -2.92 -14.76
CA THR A 44 -16.39 -2.72 -15.60
C THR A 44 -17.22 -1.52 -15.15
N ARG A 45 -17.37 -1.34 -13.83
CA ARG A 45 -18.28 -0.34 -13.26
C ARG A 45 -17.63 1.04 -13.06
N ALA A 46 -16.31 1.07 -12.86
CA ALA A 46 -15.50 2.27 -12.66
C ALA A 46 -14.17 2.24 -13.47
N PRO A 47 -14.21 1.92 -14.78
CA PRO A 47 -13.01 1.59 -15.57
C PRO A 47 -11.95 2.70 -15.55
N GLN A 48 -12.37 3.96 -15.69
CA GLN A 48 -11.45 5.09 -15.74
C GLN A 48 -10.64 5.25 -14.44
N ILE A 49 -11.27 5.06 -13.28
CA ILE A 49 -10.62 5.19 -11.97
C ILE A 49 -9.75 3.96 -11.70
N TYR A 50 -10.25 2.77 -12.06
CA TYR A 50 -9.50 1.54 -11.93
C TYR A 50 -8.21 1.56 -12.77
N SER A 51 -8.28 1.95 -14.04
CA SER A 51 -7.10 2.08 -14.91
C SER A 51 -6.11 3.14 -14.41
N ARG A 52 -6.59 4.22 -13.79
CA ARG A 52 -5.71 5.20 -13.12
C ARG A 52 -4.97 4.57 -11.94
N ALA A 53 -5.64 3.76 -11.12
CA ALA A 53 -5.01 3.06 -10.02
C ALA A 53 -3.93 2.08 -10.50
N GLU A 54 -4.19 1.33 -11.57
CA GLU A 54 -3.22 0.43 -12.21
C GLU A 54 -2.00 1.20 -12.74
N ALA A 55 -2.23 2.30 -13.46
CA ALA A 55 -1.14 3.13 -13.99
C ALA A 55 -0.27 3.75 -12.90
N LEU A 56 -0.86 4.16 -11.77
CA LEU A 56 -0.12 4.65 -10.61
C LEU A 56 0.71 3.54 -9.95
N MET A 57 0.14 2.34 -9.83
CA MET A 57 0.84 1.18 -9.28
C MET A 57 2.02 0.78 -10.15
N GLN A 58 1.84 0.72 -11.47
CA GLN A 58 2.92 0.42 -12.41
C GLN A 58 4.07 1.44 -12.26
N ARG A 59 3.76 2.74 -12.20
CA ARG A 59 4.80 3.76 -11.97
C ARG A 59 5.48 3.61 -10.61
N ALA A 60 4.75 3.15 -9.59
CA ALA A 60 5.33 2.89 -8.27
C ALA A 60 6.34 1.74 -8.34
N GLU A 61 6.03 0.68 -9.09
CA GLU A 61 6.93 -0.46 -9.33
C GLU A 61 8.16 -0.05 -10.15
N ASP A 62 7.97 0.77 -11.18
CA ASP A 62 9.07 1.35 -11.97
C ASP A 62 10.03 2.13 -11.06
N GLN A 63 9.50 3.02 -10.22
CA GLN A 63 10.31 3.80 -9.27
C GLN A 63 10.99 2.90 -8.22
N LEU A 64 10.30 1.86 -7.74
CA LEU A 64 10.88 0.90 -6.81
C LEU A 64 12.09 0.18 -7.41
N SER A 65 11.99 -0.21 -8.69
CA SER A 65 13.06 -0.95 -9.38
C SER A 65 14.35 -0.15 -9.58
N VAL A 66 14.25 1.18 -9.67
CA VAL A 66 15.41 2.08 -9.80
C VAL A 66 15.86 2.69 -8.46
N GLY A 67 15.33 2.20 -7.33
CA GLY A 67 15.67 2.71 -6.00
C GLY A 67 15.03 4.06 -5.63
N GLY A 68 14.05 4.53 -6.42
CA GLY A 68 13.27 5.74 -6.19
C GLY A 68 12.23 5.57 -5.09
N TYR A 69 12.64 5.19 -3.87
CA TYR A 69 11.73 4.77 -2.80
C TYR A 69 10.70 5.83 -2.38
N VAL A 70 11.07 7.11 -2.33
CA VAL A 70 10.13 8.18 -1.98
C VAL A 70 9.05 8.32 -3.07
N SER A 71 9.45 8.32 -4.34
CA SER A 71 8.53 8.35 -5.48
C SER A 71 7.63 7.12 -5.49
N ALA A 72 8.20 5.92 -5.31
CA ALA A 72 7.47 4.66 -5.23
C ALA A 72 6.42 4.70 -4.12
N LYS A 73 6.78 5.16 -2.93
CA LYS A 73 5.86 5.32 -1.79
C LYS A 73 4.67 6.22 -2.15
N ASN A 74 4.95 7.42 -2.66
CA ASN A 74 3.90 8.41 -2.98
C ASN A 74 2.97 7.89 -4.10
N LEU A 75 3.53 7.21 -5.10
CA LEU A 75 2.77 6.60 -6.19
C LEU A 75 1.91 5.43 -5.69
N ALA A 76 2.43 4.60 -4.78
CA ALA A 76 1.68 3.52 -4.15
C ALA A 76 0.51 4.04 -3.32
N GLU A 77 0.71 5.09 -2.52
CA GLU A 77 -0.37 5.75 -1.78
C GLU A 77 -1.44 6.33 -2.71
N ALA A 78 -1.04 6.93 -3.83
CA ALA A 78 -1.97 7.42 -4.84
C ALA A 78 -2.74 6.27 -5.52
N ALA A 79 -2.07 5.17 -5.84
CA ALA A 79 -2.68 3.96 -6.40
C ALA A 79 -3.71 3.36 -5.42
N LYS A 80 -3.35 3.25 -4.13
CA LYS A 80 -4.24 2.80 -3.06
C LYS A 80 -5.52 3.63 -3.01
N LYS A 81 -5.40 4.96 -2.97
CA LYS A 81 -6.55 5.88 -2.91
C LYS A 81 -7.45 5.74 -4.15
N ALA A 82 -6.86 5.72 -5.34
CA ALA A 82 -7.62 5.54 -6.58
C ALA A 82 -8.31 4.17 -6.64
N ALA A 83 -7.66 3.10 -6.14
CA ALA A 83 -8.27 1.78 -6.08
C ALA A 83 -9.46 1.73 -5.10
N GLN A 84 -9.35 2.38 -3.94
CA GLN A 84 -10.45 2.52 -2.99
C GLN A 84 -11.64 3.29 -3.61
N GLU A 85 -11.37 4.41 -4.28
CA GLU A 85 -12.41 5.17 -5.00
C GLU A 85 -13.08 4.33 -6.10
N ALA A 86 -12.28 3.58 -6.87
CA ALA A 86 -12.78 2.70 -7.92
C ALA A 86 -13.66 1.58 -7.34
N ARG A 87 -13.26 0.99 -6.21
CA ARG A 87 -14.03 0.00 -5.47
C ARG A 87 -15.37 0.58 -5.01
N ASP A 88 -15.35 1.71 -4.33
CA ASP A 88 -16.56 2.33 -3.77
C ASP A 88 -17.55 2.67 -4.89
N LYS A 89 -17.06 3.25 -5.98
CA LYS A 89 -17.90 3.53 -7.16
C LYS A 89 -18.46 2.27 -7.82
N ALA A 90 -17.74 1.15 -7.79
CA ALA A 90 -18.21 -0.11 -8.32
C ALA A 90 -19.30 -0.76 -7.46
N LEU A 91 -19.30 -0.51 -6.15
CA LEU A 91 -20.30 -0.99 -5.21
C LEU A 91 -21.59 -0.16 -5.22
N LEU A 92 -21.52 1.10 -5.65
CA LEU A 92 -22.67 2.01 -5.77
C LEU A 92 -23.46 1.87 -7.07
N LYS A 93 -22.97 1.11 -8.05
CA LYS A 93 -23.64 0.84 -9.33
C LYS A 93 -24.28 -0.54 -9.37
#